data_AF-A0A451G4L9-F1
#
_entry.id   AF-A0A451G4L9-F1
#
_cell.length_a   1.000
_cell.length_b   1.000
_cell.length_c   1.000
_cell.angle_alpha   90.00
_cell.angle_beta   90.00
_cell.angle_gamma   90.00
#
_symmetry.space_group_name_H-M   'P 1'
#
loop_
_entity.id
_entity.type
_entity.pdbx_description
1 polymer ?
#
loop_
_entity_poly.entity_id
_entity_poly.type
_entity_poly.pdbx_seq_one_letter_code
_entity_poly.pdbx_strand_id
1 'polypeptide(L)'
;MINPKQIESLVDSISGILPPGLGELPENAKQNLKQTLASAFEKMDLVSRQEFEIQAGVLAKTRAKLEALEKQVAELEAKQSVDS
;
A
#
# COMPACT_ATOMS: atom_id res chain seq x y z
N MET A 1 -2.20 0.19 -10.14
CA MET A 1 -1.41 -0.68 -11.03
C MET A 1 -0.04 -0.06 -11.24
N ILE A 2 1.01 -0.89 -11.29
CA ILE A 2 2.39 -0.41 -11.40
C ILE A 2 2.64 0.07 -12.82
N ASN A 3 3.19 1.27 -12.94
CA ASN A 3 3.46 1.86 -14.25
C ASN A 3 4.88 1.49 -14.74
N PRO A 4 5.04 1.17 -16.04
CA PRO A 4 6.34 0.88 -16.63
C PRO A 4 7.40 1.97 -16.40
N LYS A 5 6.96 3.24 -16.35
CA LYS A 5 7.82 4.40 -16.07
C LYS A 5 8.43 4.40 -14.67
N GLN A 6 7.74 3.83 -13.67
CA GLN A 6 8.26 3.75 -12.31
C GLN A 6 9.38 2.72 -12.19
N ILE A 7 9.23 1.59 -12.91
CA ILE A 7 10.27 0.56 -12.98
C ILE A 7 11.51 1.10 -13.68
N GLU A 8 11.32 1.87 -14.76
CA GLU A 8 12.41 2.53 -15.49
C GLU A 8 13.18 3.54 -14.62
N SER A 9 12.48 4.41 -13.90
CA SER A 9 13.11 5.35 -12.95
C SER A 9 13.89 4.65 -11.82
N LEU A 10 13.41 3.49 -11.35
CA LEU A 10 14.12 2.67 -10.38
C LEU A 10 15.40 2.06 -10.97
N VAL A 11 15.33 1.55 -12.20
CA VAL A 11 16.50 1.00 -12.91
C VAL A 11 17.54 2.08 -13.13
N ASP A 12 17.13 3.29 -13.50
CA ASP A 12 18.04 4.44 -13.68
C ASP A 12 18.69 4.85 -12.36
N SER A 13 17.91 4.90 -11.27
CA SER A 13 18.42 5.21 -9.93
C SER A 13 19.43 4.18 -9.44
N ILE A 14 19.18 2.89 -9.66
CA ILE A 14 20.11 1.81 -9.32
C ILE A 14 21.38 1.92 -10.18
N SER A 15 21.23 2.20 -11.47
CA SER A 15 22.35 2.38 -12.40
C SER A 15 23.24 3.57 -12.00
N GLY A 16 22.63 4.65 -11.49
CA GLY A 16 23.35 5.85 -11.02
C GLY A 16 24.08 5.70 -9.68
N ILE A 17 23.82 4.64 -8.90
CA ILE A 17 24.51 4.34 -7.64
C ILE A 17 25.74 3.44 -7.87
N LEU A 18 25.92 2.91 -9.08
CA LEU A 18 27.04 2.03 -9.38
C LEU A 18 28.39 2.79 -9.34
N PRO A 19 29.42 2.23 -8.68
CA PRO A 19 30.71 2.87 -8.55
C PRO A 19 31.37 3.14 -9.92
N PRO A 20 32.10 4.27 -10.07
CA PRO A 20 32.82 4.61 -11.28
C PRO A 20 33.92 3.57 -11.50
N GLY A 21 33.67 2.62 -12.40
CA GLY A 21 34.51 1.44 -12.62
C GLY A 21 33.75 0.23 -13.17
N LEU A 22 32.41 0.20 -13.01
CA LEU A 22 31.56 -0.84 -13.60
C LEU A 22 30.99 -0.51 -15.00
N GLY A 23 31.27 0.68 -15.54
CA GLY A 23 30.73 1.13 -16.83
C GLY A 23 29.20 1.30 -16.82
N GLU A 24 28.62 1.77 -17.92
CA GLU A 24 27.16 1.68 -18.10
C GLU A 24 26.74 0.22 -18.06
N LEU A 25 25.71 -0.11 -17.26
CA LEU A 25 25.13 -1.46 -17.27
C LEU A 25 24.78 -1.83 -18.73
N PRO A 26 25.26 -2.98 -19.24
CA PRO A 26 24.90 -3.41 -20.58
C PRO A 26 23.37 -3.53 -20.67
N GLU A 27 22.80 -3.17 -21.82
CA GLU A 27 21.34 -3.13 -22.03
C GLU A 27 20.66 -4.46 -21.66
N ASN A 28 21.31 -5.60 -21.89
CA ASN A 28 20.84 -6.91 -21.46
C ASN A 28 20.67 -7.04 -19.93
N ALA A 29 21.60 -6.46 -19.15
CA ALA A 29 21.52 -6.46 -17.69
C ALA A 29 20.40 -5.52 -17.20
N LYS A 30 20.23 -4.34 -17.83
CA LYS A 30 19.10 -3.44 -17.54
C LYS A 30 17.76 -4.11 -17.82
N GLN A 31 17.64 -4.83 -18.93
CA GLN A 31 16.42 -5.56 -19.29
C GLN A 31 16.12 -6.68 -18.28
N ASN A 32 17.13 -7.47 -17.88
CA ASN A 32 16.97 -8.51 -16.86
C ASN A 32 16.57 -7.92 -15.50
N LEU A 33 17.14 -6.78 -15.11
CA LEU A 33 16.77 -6.07 -13.88
C LEU A 33 15.32 -5.57 -13.94
N LYS A 34 14.91 -4.94 -15.04
CA LYS A 34 13.54 -4.47 -15.26
C LYS A 34 12.53 -5.61 -15.15
N GLN A 35 12.84 -6.76 -15.75
CA GLN A 35 11.97 -7.93 -15.72
C GLN A 35 11.91 -8.57 -14.33
N THR A 36 13.04 -8.67 -13.63
CA THR A 36 13.08 -9.17 -12.25
C THR A 36 12.29 -8.28 -11.30
N LEU A 37 12.44 -6.95 -11.41
CA LEU A 37 11.67 -5.98 -10.62
C LEU A 37 10.18 -6.07 -10.93
N ALA A 38 9.80 -6.14 -12.21
CA ALA A 38 8.41 -6.31 -12.60
C ALA A 38 7.79 -7.57 -11.98
N SER A 39 8.46 -8.72 -12.08
CA SER A 39 7.99 -9.97 -11.48
C SER A 39 8.00 -9.96 -9.95
N ALA A 40 8.95 -9.26 -9.32
CA ALA A 40 8.98 -9.12 -7.87
C ALA A 40 7.81 -8.27 -7.37
N PHE A 41 7.51 -7.17 -8.06
CA PHE A 41 6.38 -6.32 -7.71
C PHE A 41 5.03 -6.96 -8.04
N GLU A 42 4.92 -7.77 -9.09
CA GLU A 42 3.70 -8.53 -9.40
C GLU A 42 3.38 -9.56 -8.29
N LYS A 43 4.42 -10.09 -7.63
CA LYS A 43 4.28 -10.97 -6.46
C LYS A 43 3.96 -10.23 -5.16
N MET A 44 4.08 -8.90 -5.14
CA MET A 44 3.64 -8.09 -4.00
C MET A 44 2.17 -7.73 -4.23
N ASP A 45 1.30 -7.93 -3.24
CA ASP A 45 -0.12 -7.54 -3.27
C ASP A 45 -0.28 -6.01 -3.26
N LEU A 46 0.19 -5.35 -4.31
CA LEU A 46 0.30 -3.91 -4.40
C LEU A 46 -1.04 -3.31 -4.82
N VAL A 47 -1.67 -2.65 -3.85
CA VAL A 47 -2.83 -1.79 -4.11
C VAL A 47 -2.36 -0.40 -4.53
N SER A 48 -3.15 0.29 -5.35
CA SER A 48 -2.88 1.69 -5.63
C SER A 48 -3.05 2.55 -4.37
N ARG A 49 -2.33 3.67 -4.31
CA ARG A 49 -2.48 4.62 -3.21
C ARG A 49 -3.92 5.11 -3.05
N GLN A 50 -4.64 5.30 -4.17
CA GLN A 50 -6.04 5.71 -4.15
C GLN A 50 -6.95 4.63 -3.53
N GLU A 51 -6.77 3.36 -3.91
CA GLU A 51 -7.52 2.24 -3.31
C GLU A 51 -7.23 2.09 -1.82
N PHE A 52 -5.96 2.27 -1.41
CA PHE A 52 -5.57 2.28 -0.01
C PHE A 52 -6.28 3.40 0.77
N GLU A 53 -6.26 4.63 0.25
CA GLU A 53 -6.92 5.78 0.89
C GLU A 53 -8.44 5.58 1.00
N ILE A 54 -9.08 4.98 -0.01
CA ILE A 54 -10.50 4.63 0.03
C ILE A 54 -10.77 3.60 1.15
N GLN A 55 -10.01 2.51 1.21
CA GLN A 55 -10.20 1.47 2.22
C GLN A 55 -9.95 2.01 3.64
N ALA A 56 -8.93 2.85 3.82
CA ALA A 56 -8.66 3.53 5.08
C ALA A 56 -9.84 4.43 5.50
N GLY A 57 -10.43 5.16 4.56
CA GLY A 57 -11.62 5.98 4.81
C GLY A 57 -12.85 5.15 5.20
N VAL A 58 -13.08 4.02 4.53
CA VAL A 58 -14.15 3.08 4.90
C VAL A 58 -13.93 2.55 6.31
N LEU A 59 -12.71 2.15 6.66
CA LEU A 59 -12.37 1.66 7.99
C LEU A 59 -12.54 2.72 9.09
N ALA A 60 -12.16 3.97 8.81
CA ALA A 60 -12.39 5.07 9.74
C ALA A 60 -13.90 5.29 9.99
N LYS A 61 -14.70 5.23 8.93
CA LYS A 61 -16.16 5.36 9.02
C LYS A 61 -16.82 4.21 9.78
N THR A 62 -16.34 2.97 9.58
CA THR A 62 -16.88 1.81 10.30
C THR A 62 -16.54 1.87 11.79
N ARG A 63 -15.31 2.28 12.15
CA ARG A 63 -14.94 2.52 13.56
C ARG A 63 -15.83 3.56 14.23
N ALA A 64 -16.02 4.71 13.61
CA ALA A 64 -16.88 5.76 14.16
C ALA A 64 -18.34 5.29 14.36
N LYS A 65 -18.86 4.49 13.42
CA LYS A 65 -20.20 3.89 13.58
C LYS A 65 -20.25 2.85 14.69
N LEU A 66 -19.20 2.05 14.83
CA LEU A 66 -19.09 1.02 15.86
C LEU A 66 -19.07 1.65 17.25
N GLU A 67 -18.24 2.67 17.47
CA GLU A 67 -18.21 3.43 18.73
C GLU A 67 -19.57 4.05 19.08
N ALA A 68 -20.28 4.61 18.08
CA ALA A 68 -21.62 5.16 18.28
C ALA A 68 -22.67 4.10 18.65
N LEU A 69 -22.56 2.90 18.09
CA LEU A 69 -23.43 1.77 18.44
C LEU A 69 -23.10 1.22 19.83
N GLU A 70 -21.83 1.06 20.16
CA GLU A 70 -21.38 0.65 21.51
C GLU A 70 -21.91 1.60 22.58
N LYS A 71 -21.85 2.91 22.32
CA LYS A 71 -22.43 3.91 23.24
C LYS A 71 -23.94 3.75 23.39
N GLN A 72 -24.66 3.56 22.29
CA GLN A 72 -26.11 3.35 22.34
C GLN A 72 -26.49 2.08 23.11
N VAL A 73 -25.75 0.99 22.90
CA VAL A 73 -25.95 -0.26 23.65
C VAL A 73 -25.69 -0.04 25.14
N ALA A 74 -24.58 0.60 25.51
CA ALA A 74 -24.27 0.90 26.90
C ALA A 74 -25.35 1.78 27.57
N GLU A 75 -25.89 2.78 26.86
CA GLU A 75 -26.99 3.61 27.36
C GLU A 75 -28.29 2.81 27.56
N LEU A 76 -28.58 1.84 26.69
CA LEU A 76 -29.74 0.97 26.81
C LEU A 76 -29.59 -0.04 27.95
N GLU A 77 -28.41 -0.66 28.09
CA GLU A 77 -28.09 -1.56 29.20
C GLU A 77 -28.14 -0.83 30.56
N ALA A 78 -27.65 0.41 30.61
CA ALA A 78 -27.77 1.25 31.81
C ALA A 78 -29.22 1.58 32.15
N LYS A 79 -30.08 1.82 31.16
CA LYS A 79 -31.52 2.04 31.39
C LYS A 79 -32.24 0.78 31.86
N GLN A 80 -31.89 -0.39 31.30
CA GLN A 80 -32.48 -1.67 31.69
C GLN A 80 -32.09 -2.10 33.11
N SER A 81 -30.87 -1.80 33.55
CA SER A 81 -30.39 -2.13 34.90
C SER A 81 -30.94 -1.20 36.00
N VAL A 82 -31.45 -0.02 35.65
CA VAL A 82 -32.05 0.93 36.61
C VAL A 82 -33.54 0.63 36.86
N ASP A 83 -34.20 -0.11 35.95
CA ASP A 83 -35.64 -0.42 36.00
C ASP A 83 -35.95 -1.84 36.55
N SER A 84 -34.94 -2.53 37.11
CA SER A 84 -35.04 -3.82 37.82
C SER A 84 -34.62 -3.67 39.28
#